data_AF-A0A3D0PUP1-F1
#
_entry.id   AF-A0A3D0PUP1-F1
#
_cell.length_a   1.000
_cell.length_b   1.000
_cell.length_c   1.000
_cell.angle_alpha   90.00
_cell.angle_beta   90.00
_cell.angle_gamma   90.00
#
_symmetry.space_group_name_H-M   'P 1'
#
loop_
_entity.id
_entity.type
_entity.pdbx_description
1 polymer ?
#
loop_
_entity_poly.entity_id
_entity_poly.type
_entity_poly.pdbx_seq_one_letter_code
_entity_poly.pdbx_strand_id
1 'polypeptide(L)'
;MPAAQSLQAMKKGMVIKLKKKTKIILLITVITLAAAGIFVGSVMLKYILHDDYKDILHTPAFEEAAEFQALTDQEVSVPGMVLVAENKKLKLYTDTQTTEVVLYDKIGGQAYYSNPADRETEGASGGSKQELNAQFSVEYYNSSRQIANMDNYSMSIEKGQFSFESIKDGIRYTYVLGDLASKTGIVPTMISKERLEGFLSRVSEDKAANVRKKYIESKEQDGSMELLESAITAINIKRMTAIFEEAGYTQEDYEFDMAEAQQGETVSFTIPIDYKLTDDGLSVSIATSEIKETGGAKLYNIQLLKYFGAANSSQDGYIMVPNGSGSLIYFNNGKSSYNYTQYLYDMDPTVASYTVVENTTAARLPVFGMKYETGALFTMITNGDALARIDAATSGGLTDYNHVYTTFYLRGYELLSMFGTTGTQSDLPVVENDLYNTALQIELVPLSGSEADYSGMAAYYRSRLIKEGILGDKLTDSELPFYLDIIGGVNIQKNIAGIRYMDVLKMTSYEEAQKIAEKLTKGGIGNIRMNYLGWFNGGYYHDVPDKIKGEA
;
A
#
# COMPACT_ATOMS: atom_id res chain seq x y z
N MET A 1 -18.07 92.66 -11.10
CA MET A 1 -18.55 91.26 -11.19
C MET A 1 -17.67 90.26 -12.00
N PRO A 2 -16.35 90.43 -12.28
CA PRO A 2 -15.60 89.37 -13.00
C PRO A 2 -14.83 88.37 -12.11
N ALA A 3 -14.47 88.72 -10.87
CA ALA A 3 -13.63 87.88 -10.01
C ALA A 3 -14.37 86.67 -9.38
N ALA A 4 -15.70 86.75 -9.23
CA ALA A 4 -16.48 85.65 -8.67
C ALA A 4 -16.70 84.50 -9.68
N GLN A 5 -16.81 84.80 -10.97
CA GLN A 5 -17.02 83.80 -12.03
C GLN A 5 -15.74 83.00 -12.34
N SER A 6 -14.55 83.61 -12.26
CA SER A 6 -13.28 82.92 -12.50
C SER A 6 -12.92 81.91 -11.40
N LEU A 7 -13.21 82.25 -10.14
CA LEU A 7 -13.00 81.38 -8.98
C LEU A 7 -13.99 80.19 -8.96
N GLN A 8 -15.21 80.41 -9.43
CA GLN A 8 -16.22 79.36 -9.59
C GLN A 8 -15.84 78.38 -10.73
N ALA A 9 -15.31 78.89 -11.84
CA ALA A 9 -14.84 78.06 -12.97
C ALA A 9 -13.60 77.21 -12.60
N MET A 10 -12.63 77.76 -11.86
CA MET A 10 -11.47 76.99 -11.35
C MET A 10 -11.88 75.91 -10.36
N LYS A 11 -12.76 76.21 -9.39
CA LYS A 11 -13.28 75.20 -8.45
C LYS A 11 -14.04 74.10 -9.19
N LYS A 12 -14.86 74.44 -10.20
CA LYS A 12 -15.59 73.46 -11.02
C LYS A 12 -14.63 72.56 -11.82
N GLY A 13 -13.60 73.12 -12.45
CA GLY A 13 -12.58 72.36 -13.18
C GLY A 13 -11.75 71.42 -12.31
N MET A 14 -11.41 71.85 -11.09
CA MET A 14 -10.68 71.04 -10.11
C MET A 14 -11.53 69.90 -9.53
N VAL A 15 -12.82 70.16 -9.25
CA VAL A 15 -13.79 69.12 -8.83
C VAL A 15 -14.04 68.10 -9.96
N ILE A 16 -14.09 68.53 -11.22
CA ILE A 16 -14.21 67.62 -12.38
C ILE A 16 -12.97 66.74 -12.53
N LYS A 17 -11.76 67.30 -12.38
CA LYS A 17 -10.50 66.53 -12.41
C LYS A 17 -10.40 65.52 -11.24
N LEU A 18 -10.81 65.91 -10.03
CA LEU A 18 -10.86 64.98 -8.88
C LEU A 18 -11.87 63.84 -9.13
N LYS A 19 -13.09 64.16 -9.57
CA LYS A 19 -14.11 63.13 -9.89
C LYS A 19 -13.65 62.17 -10.99
N LYS A 20 -12.89 62.64 -11.98
CA LYS A 20 -12.33 61.78 -13.05
C LYS A 20 -11.22 60.86 -12.51
N LYS A 21 -10.32 61.36 -11.63
CA LYS A 21 -9.32 60.52 -10.93
C LYS A 21 -9.97 59.48 -10.03
N THR A 22 -10.99 59.84 -9.24
CA THR A 22 -11.71 58.89 -8.37
C THR A 22 -12.41 57.81 -9.18
N LYS A 23 -13.03 58.16 -10.33
CA LYS A 23 -13.62 57.15 -11.23
C LYS A 23 -12.58 56.19 -11.83
N ILE A 24 -11.38 56.68 -12.18
CA ILE A 24 -10.31 55.84 -12.71
C ILE A 24 -9.77 54.91 -11.63
N ILE A 25 -9.55 55.41 -10.41
CA ILE A 25 -9.11 54.58 -9.27
C ILE A 25 -10.15 53.52 -8.97
N LEU A 26 -11.43 53.88 -8.91
CA LEU A 26 -12.52 52.93 -8.69
C LEU A 26 -12.56 51.85 -9.78
N LEU A 27 -12.39 52.23 -11.05
CA LEU A 27 -12.34 51.29 -12.17
C LEU A 27 -11.16 50.32 -12.06
N ILE A 28 -9.96 50.82 -11.72
CA ILE A 28 -8.79 49.98 -11.52
C ILE A 28 -9.01 49.03 -10.33
N THR A 29 -9.54 49.51 -9.21
CA THR A 29 -9.84 48.67 -8.05
C THR A 29 -10.85 47.57 -8.39
N VAL A 30 -11.91 47.88 -9.16
CA VAL A 30 -12.88 46.87 -9.61
C VAL A 30 -12.22 45.84 -10.54
N ILE A 31 -11.35 46.28 -11.47
CA ILE A 31 -10.62 45.35 -12.36
C ILE A 31 -9.67 44.46 -11.56
N THR A 32 -8.92 45.02 -10.59
CA THR A 32 -8.02 44.25 -9.74
C THR A 32 -8.78 43.26 -8.86
N LEU A 33 -9.93 43.65 -8.30
CA LEU A 33 -10.78 42.74 -7.52
C LEU A 33 -11.41 41.66 -8.40
N ALA A 34 -11.81 41.98 -9.62
CA ALA A 34 -12.32 41.00 -10.58
C ALA A 34 -11.23 40.00 -11.00
N ALA A 35 -10.00 40.47 -11.28
CA ALA A 35 -8.87 39.62 -11.60
C ALA A 35 -8.45 38.73 -10.43
N ALA A 36 -8.43 39.27 -9.20
CA ALA A 36 -8.19 38.49 -7.99
C ALA A 36 -9.30 37.46 -7.75
N GLY A 37 -10.56 37.81 -7.98
CA GLY A 37 -11.70 36.89 -7.89
C GLY A 37 -11.64 35.77 -8.93
N ILE A 38 -11.25 36.08 -10.17
CA ILE A 38 -11.02 35.08 -11.22
C ILE A 38 -9.83 34.18 -10.85
N PHE A 39 -8.74 34.75 -10.34
CA PHE A 39 -7.58 33.97 -9.90
C PHE A 39 -7.94 33.02 -8.75
N VAL A 40 -8.55 33.52 -7.69
CA VAL A 40 -9.03 32.72 -6.55
C VAL A 40 -10.05 31.68 -7.00
N GLY A 41 -11.00 32.05 -7.87
CA GLY A 41 -11.96 31.12 -8.45
C GLY A 41 -11.30 30.02 -9.28
N SER A 42 -10.28 30.35 -10.06
CA SER A 42 -9.51 29.39 -10.84
C SER A 42 -8.68 28.45 -9.97
N VAL A 43 -8.09 28.96 -8.89
CA VAL A 43 -7.35 28.14 -7.91
C VAL A 43 -8.30 27.22 -7.16
N MET A 44 -9.44 27.74 -6.70
CA MET A 44 -10.51 26.94 -6.07
C MET A 44 -10.99 25.83 -7.00
N LEU A 45 -11.35 26.14 -8.25
CA LEU A 45 -11.82 25.16 -9.22
C LEU A 45 -10.77 24.09 -9.55
N LYS A 46 -9.49 24.48 -9.64
CA LYS A 46 -8.43 23.59 -10.11
C LYS A 46 -7.79 22.75 -9.00
N TYR A 47 -7.79 23.22 -7.75
CA TYR A 47 -7.07 22.56 -6.65
C TYR A 47 -7.94 22.16 -5.47
N ILE A 48 -9.10 22.79 -5.25
CA ILE A 48 -9.95 22.52 -4.06
C ILE A 48 -11.24 21.81 -4.46
N LEU A 49 -11.84 22.19 -5.58
CA LEU A 49 -13.07 21.61 -6.13
C LEU A 49 -12.79 20.58 -7.24
N HIS A 50 -11.52 20.23 -7.45
CA HIS A 50 -11.14 19.22 -8.44
C HIS A 50 -11.40 17.84 -7.85
N ASP A 51 -12.60 17.33 -8.13
CA ASP A 51 -13.13 16.09 -7.60
C ASP A 51 -12.92 14.89 -8.54
N ASP A 52 -12.23 15.06 -9.66
CA ASP A 52 -11.96 13.98 -10.64
C ASP A 52 -11.29 12.76 -10.00
N TYR A 53 -10.55 12.95 -8.89
CA TYR A 53 -9.99 11.85 -8.11
C TYR A 53 -11.07 10.96 -7.46
N LYS A 54 -12.25 11.50 -7.16
CA LYS A 54 -13.39 10.75 -6.59
C LYS A 54 -13.97 9.74 -7.57
N ASP A 55 -13.85 9.99 -8.88
CA ASP A 55 -14.25 9.02 -9.89
C ASP A 55 -13.33 7.79 -9.91
N ILE A 56 -12.11 7.94 -9.37
CA ILE A 56 -11.10 6.88 -9.21
C ILE A 56 -11.20 6.21 -7.83
N LEU A 57 -11.84 6.85 -6.85
CA LEU A 57 -12.11 6.26 -5.53
C LEU A 57 -13.20 5.19 -5.66
N HIS A 58 -12.81 4.03 -6.17
CA HIS A 58 -13.58 2.81 -6.06
C HIS A 58 -13.49 2.34 -4.60
N THR A 59 -14.42 2.81 -3.78
CA THR A 59 -14.81 2.11 -2.56
C THR A 59 -15.78 1.02 -2.99
N PRO A 60 -15.37 -0.26 -3.16
CA PRO A 60 -16.34 -1.32 -3.34
C PRO A 60 -17.27 -1.27 -2.13
N ALA A 61 -18.58 -1.22 -2.40
CA ALA A 61 -19.57 -1.38 -1.38
C ALA A 61 -19.32 -2.73 -0.71
N PHE A 62 -19.11 -2.72 0.61
CA PHE A 62 -19.04 -3.95 1.38
C PHE A 62 -20.36 -4.70 1.17
N GLU A 63 -20.30 -5.85 0.49
CA GLU A 63 -21.50 -6.63 0.21
C GLU A 63 -22.14 -7.08 1.53
N GLU A 64 -23.47 -7.15 1.54
CA GLU A 64 -24.23 -7.64 2.70
C GLU A 64 -23.84 -9.09 2.96
N ALA A 65 -23.33 -9.34 4.17
CA ALA A 65 -22.90 -10.65 4.61
C ALA A 65 -24.05 -11.36 5.33
N ALA A 66 -24.09 -12.69 5.22
CA ALA A 66 -25.05 -13.54 5.90
C ALA A 66 -24.34 -14.59 6.75
N GLU A 67 -25.07 -15.20 7.69
CA GLU A 67 -24.56 -16.33 8.46
C GLU A 67 -24.01 -17.42 7.54
N PHE A 68 -22.83 -17.95 7.86
CA PHE A 68 -22.12 -18.87 6.98
C PHE A 68 -22.92 -20.15 6.69
N GLN A 69 -23.04 -20.49 5.41
CA GLN A 69 -23.64 -21.74 4.96
C GLN A 69 -22.70 -22.47 4.01
N ALA A 70 -22.26 -23.66 4.43
CA ALA A 70 -21.45 -24.54 3.59
C ALA A 70 -22.26 -25.04 2.38
N LEU A 71 -21.65 -25.04 1.20
CA LEU A 71 -22.24 -25.69 0.03
C LEU A 71 -22.04 -27.20 0.09
N THR A 72 -23.00 -27.94 -0.48
CA THR A 72 -22.85 -29.39 -0.64
C THR A 72 -21.90 -29.69 -1.78
N ASP A 73 -20.76 -30.31 -1.49
CA ASP A 73 -19.81 -30.74 -2.51
C ASP A 73 -20.17 -32.13 -3.05
N GLN A 74 -20.64 -32.19 -4.29
CA GLN A 74 -20.99 -33.44 -4.95
C GLN A 74 -19.75 -34.28 -5.35
N GLU A 75 -18.62 -33.61 -5.58
CA GLU A 75 -17.38 -34.23 -6.04
C GLU A 75 -16.19 -33.60 -5.31
N VAL A 76 -15.86 -34.15 -4.15
CA VAL A 76 -14.82 -33.61 -3.27
C VAL A 76 -13.47 -33.60 -3.98
N SER A 77 -13.03 -32.40 -4.37
CA SER A 77 -11.77 -32.17 -5.09
C SER A 77 -10.61 -31.86 -4.14
N VAL A 78 -10.91 -31.28 -2.97
CA VAL A 78 -9.92 -30.96 -1.94
C VAL A 78 -10.38 -31.58 -0.60
N PRO A 79 -9.88 -32.77 -0.23
CA PRO A 79 -10.28 -33.46 0.99
C PRO A 79 -10.01 -32.63 2.25
N GLY A 80 -10.94 -32.63 3.20
CA GLY A 80 -10.80 -31.92 4.48
C GLY A 80 -11.21 -30.45 4.45
N MET A 81 -11.49 -29.89 3.26
CA MET A 81 -11.93 -28.51 3.09
C MET A 81 -13.44 -28.41 2.84
N VAL A 82 -14.03 -27.27 3.19
CA VAL A 82 -15.45 -26.94 3.00
C VAL A 82 -15.64 -26.18 1.70
N LEU A 83 -16.59 -26.59 0.86
CA LEU A 83 -16.92 -25.88 -0.37
C LEU A 83 -17.73 -24.61 -0.04
N VAL A 84 -17.26 -23.46 -0.56
CA VAL A 84 -17.86 -22.13 -0.32
C VAL A 84 -18.55 -21.60 -1.57
N ALA A 85 -17.93 -21.77 -2.74
CA ALA A 85 -18.48 -21.34 -4.02
C ALA A 85 -18.02 -22.26 -5.14
N GLU A 86 -18.84 -22.40 -6.18
CA GLU A 86 -18.51 -23.19 -7.36
C GLU A 86 -19.11 -22.56 -8.62
N ASN A 87 -18.36 -22.58 -9.72
CA ASN A 87 -18.86 -22.28 -11.04
C ASN A 87 -18.47 -23.38 -12.05
N LYS A 88 -18.62 -23.11 -13.34
CA LYS A 88 -18.32 -24.11 -14.39
C LYS A 88 -16.84 -24.51 -14.44
N LYS A 89 -15.93 -23.61 -14.05
CA LYS A 89 -14.47 -23.74 -14.19
C LYS A 89 -13.76 -23.94 -12.87
N LEU A 90 -14.32 -23.43 -11.76
CA LEU A 90 -13.60 -23.27 -10.50
C LEU A 90 -14.43 -23.72 -9.30
N LYS A 91 -13.74 -24.18 -8.25
CA LYS A 91 -14.29 -24.33 -6.91
C LYS A 91 -13.46 -23.51 -5.91
N LEU A 92 -14.13 -22.85 -4.99
CA LEU A 92 -13.53 -22.15 -3.85
C LEU A 92 -13.82 -22.94 -2.58
N TYR A 93 -12.75 -23.32 -1.91
CA TYR A 93 -12.78 -24.10 -0.68
C TYR A 93 -12.19 -23.30 0.48
N THR A 94 -12.59 -23.64 1.70
CA THR A 94 -11.99 -23.09 2.91
C THR A 94 -11.93 -24.07 4.07
N ASP A 95 -10.99 -23.86 4.99
CA ASP A 95 -10.99 -24.48 6.32
C ASP A 95 -11.47 -23.43 7.35
N THR A 96 -12.62 -23.68 7.99
CA THR A 96 -13.21 -22.74 8.94
C THR A 96 -12.46 -22.63 10.27
N GLN A 97 -11.48 -23.51 10.54
CA GLN A 97 -10.65 -23.47 11.74
C GLN A 97 -9.32 -22.73 11.51
N THR A 98 -8.71 -22.92 10.35
CA THR A 98 -7.41 -22.29 10.00
C THR A 98 -7.56 -21.07 9.11
N THR A 99 -8.78 -20.83 8.61
CA THR A 99 -9.14 -19.81 7.60
C THR A 99 -8.52 -20.04 6.23
N GLU A 100 -7.76 -21.14 6.02
CA GLU A 100 -7.11 -21.46 4.75
C GLU A 100 -8.12 -21.46 3.60
N VAL A 101 -7.71 -20.92 2.45
CA VAL A 101 -8.53 -20.83 1.24
C VAL A 101 -7.83 -21.55 0.10
N VAL A 102 -8.59 -22.31 -0.67
CA VAL A 102 -8.08 -23.07 -1.82
C VAL A 102 -8.90 -22.79 -3.06
N LEU A 103 -8.23 -22.35 -4.12
CA LEU A 103 -8.80 -22.22 -5.45
C LEU A 103 -8.50 -23.49 -6.25
N TYR A 104 -9.53 -24.21 -6.65
CA TYR A 104 -9.41 -25.41 -7.46
C TYR A 104 -9.82 -25.16 -8.90
N ASP A 105 -8.90 -25.39 -9.83
CA ASP A 105 -9.12 -25.35 -11.27
C ASP A 105 -9.67 -26.69 -11.76
N LYS A 106 -10.95 -26.72 -12.17
CA LYS A 106 -11.62 -27.92 -12.70
C LYS A 106 -11.13 -28.30 -14.10
N ILE A 107 -10.50 -27.37 -14.83
CA ILE A 107 -10.00 -27.59 -16.19
C ILE A 107 -8.62 -28.25 -16.12
N GLY A 108 -7.70 -27.66 -15.36
CA GLY A 108 -6.33 -28.17 -15.17
C GLY A 108 -6.23 -29.28 -14.11
N GLY A 109 -7.22 -29.42 -13.23
CA GLY A 109 -7.21 -30.36 -12.12
C GLY A 109 -6.23 -30.00 -11.01
N GLN A 110 -5.86 -28.72 -10.89
CA GLN A 110 -4.86 -28.23 -9.94
C GLN A 110 -5.50 -27.38 -8.83
N ALA A 111 -5.03 -27.57 -7.60
CA ALA A 111 -5.40 -26.76 -6.43
C ALA A 111 -4.29 -25.75 -6.10
N TYR A 112 -4.68 -24.51 -5.82
CA TYR A 112 -3.81 -23.43 -5.36
C TYR A 112 -4.23 -23.01 -3.95
N TYR A 113 -3.32 -23.11 -2.99
CA TYR A 113 -3.60 -22.92 -1.57
C TYR A 113 -3.09 -21.56 -1.11
N SER A 114 -3.79 -20.89 -0.19
CA SER A 114 -3.32 -19.67 0.49
C SER A 114 -2.04 -19.89 1.31
N ASN A 115 -1.86 -21.12 1.79
CA ASN A 115 -0.74 -21.57 2.60
C ASN A 115 -0.20 -22.87 2.01
N PRO A 116 1.13 -23.11 1.97
CA PRO A 116 1.66 -24.31 1.34
C PRO A 116 1.13 -25.58 2.03
N ALA A 117 0.61 -26.53 1.26
CA ALA A 117 -0.03 -27.73 1.81
C ALA A 117 0.96 -28.69 2.48
N ASP A 118 2.23 -28.64 2.05
CA ASP A 118 3.36 -29.48 2.48
C ASP A 118 4.26 -28.78 3.52
N ARG A 119 3.84 -27.63 4.07
CA ARG A 119 4.63 -26.81 5.02
C ARG A 119 5.09 -27.55 6.28
N GLU A 120 4.35 -28.54 6.76
CA GLU A 120 4.74 -29.33 7.94
C GLU A 120 5.85 -30.36 7.63
N THR A 121 6.05 -30.73 6.36
CA THR A 121 7.06 -31.73 5.94
C THR A 121 8.24 -31.11 5.20
N GLU A 122 7.99 -30.11 4.36
CA GLU A 122 8.98 -29.49 3.45
C GLU A 122 9.40 -28.08 3.90
N GLY A 123 8.83 -27.52 4.98
CA GLY A 123 9.09 -26.16 5.45
C GLY A 123 10.35 -25.96 6.29
N ALA A 124 11.24 -26.96 6.37
CA ALA A 124 12.32 -27.00 7.35
C ALA A 124 13.68 -26.51 6.82
N SER A 125 13.75 -25.23 6.45
CA SER A 125 14.97 -24.44 6.63
C SER A 125 14.63 -22.99 7.00
N GLY A 126 14.61 -22.70 8.31
CA GLY A 126 14.65 -21.32 8.85
C GLY A 126 13.39 -20.47 8.74
N GLY A 127 12.35 -20.90 8.04
CA GLY A 127 11.07 -20.18 7.93
C GLY A 127 10.35 -20.20 9.27
N SER A 128 9.96 -19.03 9.78
CA SER A 128 9.08 -18.93 10.94
C SER A 128 7.80 -19.70 10.59
N LYS A 129 7.49 -20.81 11.30
CA LYS A 129 6.26 -21.62 11.11
C LYS A 129 5.03 -20.71 11.02
N GLN A 130 5.06 -19.61 11.77
CA GLN A 130 4.09 -18.54 11.79
C GLN A 130 3.88 -17.93 10.40
N GLU A 131 4.93 -17.59 9.66
CA GLU A 131 4.82 -17.01 8.31
C GLU A 131 4.17 -17.97 7.32
N LEU A 132 4.52 -19.26 7.36
CA LEU A 132 3.95 -20.26 6.45
C LEU A 132 2.47 -20.56 6.73
N ASN A 133 2.01 -20.31 7.96
CA ASN A 133 0.60 -20.45 8.33
C ASN A 133 -0.17 -19.10 8.26
N ALA A 134 0.52 -17.99 8.02
CA ALA A 134 -0.11 -16.69 7.83
C ALA A 134 -0.57 -16.49 6.38
N GLN A 135 -1.75 -15.89 6.22
CA GLN A 135 -2.28 -15.47 4.92
C GLN A 135 -1.94 -14.02 4.64
N PHE A 136 -1.77 -13.22 5.68
CA PHE A 136 -1.28 -11.86 5.55
C PHE A 136 -0.54 -11.44 6.81
N SER A 137 0.37 -10.50 6.64
CA SER A 137 1.06 -9.83 7.72
C SER A 137 0.92 -8.32 7.56
N VAL A 138 1.07 -7.61 8.66
CA VAL A 138 0.96 -6.17 8.70
C VAL A 138 2.16 -5.56 9.40
N GLU A 139 2.66 -4.46 8.87
CA GLU A 139 3.58 -3.58 9.59
C GLU A 139 2.80 -2.37 10.11
N TYR A 140 3.12 -1.95 11.31
CA TYR A 140 2.47 -0.81 11.96
C TYR A 140 3.46 -0.05 12.84
N TYR A 141 3.14 1.22 13.12
CA TYR A 141 3.85 2.03 14.09
C TYR A 141 3.09 1.96 15.41
N ASN A 142 3.76 1.55 16.48
CA ASN A 142 3.17 1.53 17.83
C ASN A 142 3.06 2.96 18.41
N SER A 143 2.51 3.10 19.61
CA SER A 143 2.40 4.38 20.31
C SER A 143 3.76 5.06 20.57
N SER A 144 4.84 4.29 20.62
CA SER A 144 6.23 4.75 20.70
C SER A 144 6.86 5.08 19.35
N ARG A 145 6.08 5.05 18.25
CA ARG A 145 6.50 5.29 16.86
C ARG A 145 7.58 4.33 16.36
N GLN A 146 7.65 3.14 16.92
CA GLN A 146 8.52 2.07 16.45
C GLN A 146 7.74 1.16 15.51
N ILE A 147 8.41 0.68 14.46
CA ILE A 147 7.85 -0.33 13.56
C ILE A 147 7.76 -1.64 14.32
N ALA A 148 6.59 -2.28 14.23
CA ALA A 148 6.32 -3.62 14.69
C ALA A 148 5.50 -4.36 13.63
N ASN A 149 5.49 -5.68 13.72
CA ASN A 149 4.77 -6.55 12.78
C ASN A 149 3.80 -7.48 13.51
N MET A 150 2.69 -7.80 12.86
CA MET A 150 1.74 -8.84 13.28
C MET A 150 1.37 -9.70 12.07
N ASP A 151 1.11 -10.97 12.29
CA ASP A 151 0.57 -11.89 11.29
C ASP A 151 -0.77 -12.46 11.75
N ASN A 152 -1.65 -12.77 10.80
CA ASN A 152 -2.99 -13.24 11.12
C ASN A 152 -3.03 -14.62 11.78
N TYR A 153 -2.00 -15.43 11.58
CA TYR A 153 -1.91 -16.73 12.23
C TYR A 153 -1.71 -16.60 13.74
N SER A 154 -0.61 -15.98 14.17
CA SER A 154 -0.21 -15.89 15.58
C SER A 154 -1.09 -14.92 16.37
N MET A 155 -1.59 -13.86 15.72
CA MET A 155 -2.30 -12.77 16.41
C MET A 155 -3.82 -12.85 16.28
N SER A 156 -4.35 -13.80 15.50
CA SER A 156 -5.80 -13.98 15.35
C SER A 156 -6.20 -15.46 15.36
N ILE A 157 -5.70 -16.28 14.43
CA ILE A 157 -6.13 -17.68 14.26
C ILE A 157 -5.80 -18.55 15.48
N GLU A 158 -4.55 -18.53 15.96
CA GLU A 158 -4.14 -19.31 17.16
C GLU A 158 -4.91 -18.88 18.42
N LYS A 159 -5.47 -17.67 18.42
CA LYS A 159 -6.24 -17.09 19.52
C LYS A 159 -7.76 -17.25 19.34
N GLY A 160 -8.22 -17.80 18.21
CA GLY A 160 -9.65 -17.89 17.88
C GLY A 160 -10.32 -16.52 17.68
N GLN A 161 -9.55 -15.48 17.36
CA GLN A 161 -10.02 -14.10 17.23
C GLN A 161 -10.39 -13.76 15.78
N PHE A 162 -11.27 -14.55 15.16
CA PHE A 162 -11.80 -14.28 13.84
C PHE A 162 -13.25 -14.73 13.73
N SER A 163 -13.99 -14.13 12.80
CA SER A 163 -15.31 -14.58 12.38
C SER A 163 -15.35 -14.76 10.87
N PHE A 164 -16.36 -15.47 10.38
CA PHE A 164 -16.57 -15.65 8.97
C PHE A 164 -18.05 -15.68 8.60
N GLU A 165 -18.35 -15.14 7.43
CA GLU A 165 -19.71 -14.93 6.93
C GLU A 165 -19.78 -15.30 5.45
N SER A 166 -20.93 -15.79 5.00
CA SER A 166 -21.17 -16.01 3.58
C SER A 166 -21.42 -14.69 2.88
N ILE A 167 -20.73 -14.49 1.75
CA ILE A 167 -21.00 -13.41 0.80
C ILE A 167 -21.38 -14.02 -0.55
N LYS A 168 -21.87 -13.20 -1.47
CA LYS A 168 -22.24 -13.69 -2.79
C LYS A 168 -21.01 -14.29 -3.49
N ASP A 169 -21.13 -15.56 -3.89
CA ASP A 169 -20.08 -16.32 -4.57
C ASP A 169 -18.76 -16.43 -3.76
N GLY A 170 -18.82 -16.36 -2.42
CA GLY A 170 -17.61 -16.30 -1.60
C GLY A 170 -17.80 -16.36 -0.09
N ILE A 171 -16.72 -16.05 0.63
CA ILE A 171 -16.64 -15.96 2.08
C ILE A 171 -15.90 -14.69 2.50
N ARG A 172 -16.37 -14.06 3.57
CA ARG A 172 -15.69 -12.96 4.27
C ARG A 172 -15.11 -13.48 5.56
N TYR A 173 -13.84 -13.21 5.81
CA TYR A 173 -13.22 -13.40 7.11
C TYR A 173 -12.96 -12.03 7.76
N THR A 174 -13.35 -11.87 9.02
CA THR A 174 -12.99 -10.70 9.82
C THR A 174 -12.00 -11.12 10.90
N TYR A 175 -10.76 -10.65 10.79
CA TYR A 175 -9.69 -10.98 11.73
C TYR A 175 -9.54 -9.86 12.75
N VAL A 176 -9.33 -10.21 14.01
CA VAL A 176 -8.86 -9.29 15.04
C VAL A 176 -7.43 -9.68 15.42
N LEU A 177 -6.47 -8.89 14.93
CA LEU A 177 -5.05 -9.03 15.19
C LEU A 177 -4.72 -8.32 16.49
N GLY A 178 -4.22 -9.03 17.48
CA GLY A 178 -3.71 -8.42 18.71
C GLY A 178 -3.72 -9.42 19.84
N ASP A 179 -2.93 -9.12 20.87
CA ASP A 179 -2.95 -9.90 22.10
C ASP A 179 -4.02 -9.38 23.05
N LEU A 180 -5.30 -9.63 22.70
CA LEU A 180 -6.43 -9.22 23.54
C LEU A 180 -6.46 -9.96 24.88
N ALA A 181 -5.72 -11.07 24.98
CA ALA A 181 -5.46 -11.72 26.25
C ALA A 181 -4.59 -10.77 27.10
N SER A 182 -5.15 -10.34 28.22
CA SER A 182 -4.41 -9.57 29.21
C SER A 182 -3.09 -10.27 29.57
N LYS A 183 -1.96 -9.55 29.43
CA LYS A 183 -0.62 -10.02 29.87
C LYS A 183 -0.59 -10.38 31.36
N THR A 184 -1.54 -9.88 32.12
CA THR A 184 -1.69 -10.09 33.55
C THR A 184 -2.81 -11.10 33.88
N GLY A 185 -3.42 -11.74 32.88
CA GLY A 185 -4.63 -12.56 33.07
C GLY A 185 -5.76 -11.71 33.65
N ILE A 186 -6.44 -12.21 34.66
CA ILE A 186 -7.46 -11.44 35.39
C ILE A 186 -6.86 -10.42 36.38
N VAL A 187 -5.54 -10.28 36.48
CA VAL A 187 -4.94 -9.34 37.44
C VAL A 187 -5.03 -7.93 36.85
N PRO A 188 -5.81 -7.01 37.42
CA PRO A 188 -5.96 -5.68 36.85
C PRO A 188 -4.64 -4.91 36.83
N THR A 189 -4.28 -4.28 35.73
CA THR A 189 -3.12 -3.37 35.71
C THR A 189 -3.44 -2.05 36.42
N MET A 190 -4.73 -1.74 36.57
CA MET A 190 -5.24 -0.61 37.34
C MET A 190 -6.61 -0.94 37.93
N ILE A 191 -6.86 -0.55 39.17
CA ILE A 191 -8.10 -0.84 39.91
C ILE A 191 -8.32 0.23 40.98
N SER A 192 -9.57 0.63 41.25
CA SER A 192 -9.86 1.57 42.35
C SER A 192 -9.46 0.98 43.69
N LYS A 193 -8.96 1.84 44.59
CA LYS A 193 -8.49 1.42 45.91
C LYS A 193 -9.56 0.68 46.70
N GLU A 194 -10.81 1.15 46.60
CA GLU A 194 -11.97 0.55 47.24
C GLU A 194 -12.25 -0.86 46.73
N ARG A 195 -12.21 -1.07 45.40
CA ARG A 195 -12.45 -2.39 44.81
C ARG A 195 -11.30 -3.34 45.14
N LEU A 196 -10.04 -2.90 45.03
CA LEU A 196 -8.88 -3.72 45.37
C LEU A 196 -8.96 -4.21 46.82
N GLU A 197 -9.17 -3.32 47.79
CA GLU A 197 -9.31 -3.70 49.19
C GLU A 197 -10.56 -4.56 49.44
N GLY A 198 -11.65 -4.31 48.70
CA GLY A 198 -12.86 -5.13 48.73
C GLY A 198 -12.61 -6.59 48.39
N PHE A 199 -11.83 -6.88 47.35
CA PHE A 199 -11.44 -8.25 47.00
C PHE A 199 -10.37 -8.81 47.95
N LEU A 200 -9.36 -8.02 48.31
CA LEU A 200 -8.29 -8.48 49.21
C LEU A 200 -8.78 -8.82 50.63
N SER A 201 -9.90 -8.23 51.08
CA SER A 201 -10.53 -8.58 52.37
C SER A 201 -11.10 -10.01 52.43
N ARG A 202 -11.23 -10.68 51.28
CA ARG A 202 -11.80 -12.05 51.15
C ARG A 202 -10.74 -13.15 51.19
N VAL A 203 -9.46 -12.78 51.22
CA VAL A 203 -8.31 -13.72 51.27
C VAL A 203 -7.52 -13.55 52.56
N SER A 204 -6.57 -14.45 52.84
CA SER A 204 -5.73 -14.33 54.04
C SER A 204 -4.83 -13.09 53.99
N GLU A 205 -4.55 -12.50 55.15
CA GLU A 205 -3.76 -11.25 55.24
C GLU A 205 -2.35 -11.39 54.65
N ASP A 206 -1.73 -12.56 54.76
CA ASP A 206 -0.43 -12.83 54.14
C ASP A 206 -0.47 -12.75 52.60
N LYS A 207 -1.59 -13.20 51.99
CA LYS A 207 -1.81 -13.12 50.54
C LYS A 207 -2.16 -11.69 50.15
N ALA A 208 -3.05 -11.04 50.89
CA ALA A 208 -3.42 -9.64 50.66
C ALA A 208 -2.21 -8.70 50.73
N ALA A 209 -1.36 -8.83 51.75
CA ALA A 209 -0.14 -8.05 51.91
C ALA A 209 0.88 -8.31 50.78
N ASN A 210 0.88 -9.51 50.18
CA ASN A 210 1.72 -9.80 49.01
C ASN A 210 1.25 -9.00 47.78
N VAL A 211 -0.06 -8.98 47.52
CA VAL A 211 -0.66 -8.24 46.41
C VAL A 211 -0.49 -6.73 46.61
N ARG A 212 -0.79 -6.17 47.79
CA ARG A 212 -0.65 -4.73 48.07
C ARG A 212 0.75 -4.18 47.78
N LYS A 213 1.81 -4.97 48.05
CA LYS A 213 3.21 -4.57 47.75
C LYS A 213 3.51 -4.47 46.26
N LYS A 214 2.63 -4.98 45.40
CA LYS A 214 2.77 -4.95 43.94
C LYS A 214 1.97 -3.83 43.29
N TYR A 215 1.13 -3.12 44.04
CA TYR A 215 0.39 -1.97 43.56
C TYR A 215 0.90 -0.68 44.22
N ILE A 216 0.83 0.43 43.49
CA ILE A 216 1.14 1.78 43.95
C ILE A 216 -0.04 2.71 43.65
N GLU A 217 -0.19 3.79 44.42
CA GLU A 217 -1.20 4.81 44.09
C GLU A 217 -0.84 5.47 42.74
N SER A 218 -1.83 5.57 41.85
CA SER A 218 -1.71 6.19 40.53
C SER A 218 -1.36 7.67 40.65
N LYS A 219 -0.52 8.16 39.73
CA LYS A 219 -0.22 9.60 39.61
C LYS A 219 -1.19 10.32 38.65
N GLU A 220 -1.89 9.57 37.82
CA GLU A 220 -2.76 10.10 36.76
C GLU A 220 -4.23 10.14 37.19
N GLN A 221 -4.66 9.21 38.06
CA GLN A 221 -6.04 9.11 38.53
C GLN A 221 -6.11 8.95 40.05
N ASP A 222 -6.57 9.99 40.75
CA ASP A 222 -6.72 10.00 42.20
C ASP A 222 -7.69 8.88 42.66
N GLY A 223 -7.33 8.16 43.73
CA GLY A 223 -8.09 7.00 44.24
C GLY A 223 -7.88 5.66 43.50
N SER A 224 -7.04 5.63 42.46
CA SER A 224 -6.73 4.38 41.72
C SER A 224 -5.37 3.81 42.09
N MET A 225 -5.25 2.48 42.02
CA MET A 225 -4.03 1.73 42.27
C MET A 225 -3.51 1.14 40.95
N GLU A 226 -2.23 1.33 40.65
CA GLU A 226 -1.54 0.81 39.46
C GLU A 226 -0.61 -0.35 39.83
N LEU A 227 -0.63 -1.41 39.02
CA LEU A 227 0.28 -2.54 39.16
C LEU A 227 1.71 -2.11 38.76
N LEU A 228 2.69 -2.40 39.62
CA LEU A 228 4.09 -2.15 39.32
C LEU A 228 4.55 -2.96 38.10
N GLU A 229 5.21 -2.31 37.14
CA GLU A 229 5.76 -2.99 35.96
C GLU A 229 6.72 -4.13 36.33
N SER A 230 7.55 -3.93 37.37
CA SER A 230 8.42 -4.98 37.94
C SER A 230 7.68 -6.20 38.52
N ALA A 231 6.37 -6.09 38.75
CA ALA A 231 5.52 -7.19 39.19
C ALA A 231 5.02 -8.06 38.03
N ILE A 232 5.08 -7.57 36.78
CA ILE A 232 4.60 -8.27 35.57
C ILE A 232 5.64 -9.32 35.14
N THR A 233 5.68 -10.42 35.88
CA THR A 233 6.46 -11.61 35.54
C THR A 233 5.56 -12.84 35.61
N ALA A 234 5.81 -13.84 34.76
CA ALA A 234 4.99 -15.06 34.69
C ALA A 234 4.71 -15.71 36.06
N ILE A 235 5.72 -15.70 36.96
CA ILE A 235 5.59 -16.27 38.31
C ILE A 235 4.67 -15.42 39.20
N ASN A 236 4.83 -14.10 39.17
CA ASN A 236 4.02 -13.19 39.99
C ASN A 236 2.57 -13.12 39.47
N ILE A 237 2.38 -13.02 38.15
CA ILE A 237 1.06 -13.00 37.52
C ILE A 237 0.30 -14.28 37.86
N LYS A 238 0.94 -15.46 37.73
CA LYS A 238 0.30 -16.74 38.10
C LYS A 238 -0.12 -16.79 39.57
N ARG A 239 0.72 -16.26 40.49
CA ARG A 239 0.41 -16.20 41.92
C ARG A 239 -0.72 -15.23 42.23
N MET A 240 -0.69 -14.04 41.64
CA MET A 240 -1.74 -13.04 41.84
C MET A 240 -3.06 -13.49 41.23
N THR A 241 -3.05 -14.09 40.04
CA THR A 241 -4.22 -14.71 39.40
C THR A 241 -4.93 -15.64 40.37
N ALA A 242 -4.20 -16.59 40.98
CA ALA A 242 -4.79 -17.50 41.96
C ALA A 242 -5.38 -16.79 43.20
N ILE A 243 -4.77 -15.68 43.65
CA ILE A 243 -5.28 -14.90 44.79
C ILE A 243 -6.56 -14.12 44.40
N PHE A 244 -6.60 -13.54 43.21
CA PHE A 244 -7.77 -12.84 42.68
C PHE A 244 -8.93 -13.81 42.43
N GLU A 245 -8.67 -14.99 41.85
CA GLU A 245 -9.68 -16.06 41.70
C GLU A 245 -10.22 -16.52 43.06
N GLU A 246 -9.35 -16.72 44.06
CA GLU A 246 -9.75 -17.07 45.43
C GLU A 246 -10.60 -15.98 46.10
N ALA A 247 -10.35 -14.71 45.77
CA ALA A 247 -11.16 -13.58 46.22
C ALA A 247 -12.53 -13.47 45.49
N GLY A 248 -12.76 -14.31 44.48
CA GLY A 248 -13.95 -14.27 43.62
C GLY A 248 -13.92 -13.12 42.61
N TYR A 249 -12.73 -12.67 42.22
CA TYR A 249 -12.55 -11.72 41.12
C TYR A 249 -12.72 -12.45 39.78
N THR A 250 -13.55 -11.90 38.90
CA THR A 250 -13.92 -12.53 37.62
C THR A 250 -13.31 -11.80 36.43
N GLN A 251 -13.42 -12.40 35.24
CA GLN A 251 -13.06 -11.75 33.98
C GLN A 251 -13.91 -10.49 33.72
N GLU A 252 -15.18 -10.50 34.12
CA GLU A 252 -16.10 -9.36 33.99
C GLU A 252 -15.68 -8.19 34.91
N ASP A 253 -15.19 -8.49 36.12
CA ASP A 253 -14.60 -7.50 37.03
C ASP A 253 -13.33 -6.88 36.46
N TYR A 254 -12.47 -7.71 35.85
CA TYR A 254 -11.25 -7.25 35.17
C TYR A 254 -11.60 -6.24 34.07
N GLU A 255 -12.55 -6.59 33.20
CA GLU A 255 -12.97 -5.73 32.08
C GLU A 255 -13.57 -4.40 32.59
N PHE A 256 -14.35 -4.44 33.67
CA PHE A 256 -14.89 -3.25 34.32
C PHE A 256 -13.77 -2.33 34.84
N ASP A 257 -12.82 -2.87 35.61
CA ASP A 257 -11.74 -2.11 36.22
C ASP A 257 -10.80 -1.50 35.15
N MET A 258 -10.51 -2.25 34.10
CA MET A 258 -9.71 -1.78 32.97
C MET A 258 -10.39 -0.67 32.16
N ALA A 259 -11.71 -0.77 31.96
CA ALA A 259 -12.49 0.27 31.29
C ALA A 259 -12.60 1.56 32.12
N GLU A 260 -12.76 1.45 33.44
CA GLU A 260 -12.79 2.60 34.35
C GLU A 260 -11.44 3.33 34.42
N ALA A 261 -10.35 2.57 34.36
CA ALA A 261 -8.97 3.06 34.39
C ALA A 261 -8.53 3.85 33.15
N GLN A 262 -9.32 3.83 32.06
CA GLN A 262 -8.93 4.42 30.76
C GLN A 262 -7.53 4.00 30.30
N GLN A 263 -7.03 2.84 30.75
CA GLN A 263 -5.72 2.36 30.32
C GLN A 263 -5.76 2.17 28.80
N GLY A 264 -4.70 2.65 28.14
CA GLY A 264 -4.59 2.62 26.70
C GLY A 264 -4.96 1.24 26.15
N GLU A 265 -5.91 1.23 25.22
CA GLU A 265 -6.41 0.00 24.63
C GLU A 265 -5.24 -0.84 24.11
N THR A 266 -5.36 -2.17 24.20
CA THR A 266 -4.33 -3.02 23.61
C THR A 266 -4.30 -2.81 22.10
N VAL A 267 -3.09 -2.63 21.56
CA VAL A 267 -2.89 -2.49 20.13
C VAL A 267 -3.54 -3.68 19.42
N SER A 268 -4.55 -3.38 18.61
CA SER A 268 -5.22 -4.37 17.79
C SER A 268 -5.73 -3.77 16.49
N PHE A 269 -5.86 -4.63 15.48
CA PHE A 269 -6.36 -4.28 14.17
C PHE A 269 -7.49 -5.23 13.79
N THR A 270 -8.66 -4.67 13.45
CA THR A 270 -9.74 -5.46 12.82
C THR A 270 -9.60 -5.31 11.31
N ILE A 271 -9.40 -6.41 10.59
CA ILE A 271 -9.19 -6.40 9.13
C ILE A 271 -10.12 -7.43 8.51
N PRO A 272 -11.11 -7.01 7.70
CA PRO A 272 -11.94 -7.94 6.95
C PRO A 272 -11.35 -8.22 5.55
N ILE A 273 -11.40 -9.48 5.13
CA ILE A 273 -10.93 -9.96 3.83
C ILE A 273 -12.05 -10.75 3.16
N ASP A 274 -12.38 -10.36 1.93
CA ASP A 274 -13.36 -11.05 1.08
C ASP A 274 -12.64 -11.94 0.08
N TYR A 275 -13.05 -13.20 0.02
CA TYR A 275 -12.63 -14.18 -0.99
C TYR A 275 -13.84 -14.52 -1.85
N LYS A 276 -13.85 -14.05 -3.11
CA LYS A 276 -14.99 -14.17 -4.01
C LYS A 276 -14.61 -14.80 -5.33
N LEU A 277 -15.33 -15.84 -5.73
CA LEU A 277 -15.16 -16.47 -7.01
C LEU A 277 -15.69 -15.55 -8.12
N THR A 278 -14.85 -15.27 -9.12
CA THR A 278 -15.23 -14.59 -10.37
C THR A 278 -15.52 -15.63 -11.45
N ASP A 279 -15.93 -15.21 -12.64
CA ASP A 279 -16.18 -16.14 -13.76
C ASP A 279 -14.92 -16.97 -14.11
N ASP A 280 -13.74 -16.36 -13.98
CA ASP A 280 -12.47 -16.88 -14.46
C ASP A 280 -11.39 -17.00 -13.36
N GLY A 281 -11.65 -16.57 -12.12
CA GLY A 281 -10.67 -16.60 -11.05
C GLY A 281 -11.23 -16.40 -9.64
N LEU A 282 -10.37 -15.93 -8.73
CA LEU A 282 -10.67 -15.59 -7.34
C LEU A 282 -10.28 -14.13 -7.10
N SER A 283 -11.25 -13.29 -6.77
CA SER A 283 -11.04 -11.94 -6.26
C SER A 283 -10.80 -11.98 -4.76
N VAL A 284 -9.73 -11.34 -4.30
CA VAL A 284 -9.42 -11.14 -2.89
C VAL A 284 -9.38 -9.64 -2.62
N SER A 285 -10.19 -9.16 -1.68
CA SER A 285 -10.29 -7.71 -1.40
C SER A 285 -10.33 -7.35 0.07
N ILE A 286 -9.73 -6.20 0.39
CA ILE A 286 -9.75 -5.56 1.71
C ILE A 286 -10.26 -4.13 1.52
N ALA A 287 -11.35 -3.76 2.18
CA ALA A 287 -11.81 -2.37 2.22
C ALA A 287 -11.12 -1.64 3.38
N THR A 288 -10.26 -0.67 3.06
CA THR A 288 -9.53 0.07 4.11
C THR A 288 -10.44 0.87 5.03
N SER A 289 -11.63 1.26 4.55
CA SER A 289 -12.65 1.94 5.35
C SER A 289 -13.22 1.10 6.49
N GLU A 290 -13.14 -0.23 6.39
CA GLU A 290 -13.61 -1.18 7.41
C GLU A 290 -12.49 -1.60 8.37
N ILE A 291 -11.26 -1.17 8.13
CA ILE A 291 -10.14 -1.43 9.03
C ILE A 291 -10.30 -0.58 10.29
N LYS A 292 -10.25 -1.23 11.46
CA LYS A 292 -10.27 -0.54 12.75
C LYS A 292 -8.91 -0.63 13.41
N GLU A 293 -8.40 0.52 13.83
CA GLU A 293 -7.14 0.65 14.57
C GLU A 293 -7.43 0.98 16.04
N THR A 294 -6.86 0.19 16.94
CA THR A 294 -7.07 0.31 18.39
C THR A 294 -5.72 0.48 19.10
N GLY A 295 -5.69 1.15 20.26
CA GLY A 295 -4.48 1.25 21.09
C GLY A 295 -3.44 2.26 20.60
N GLY A 296 -3.87 3.25 19.79
CA GLY A 296 -3.01 4.33 19.29
C GLY A 296 -1.96 3.90 18.26
N ALA A 297 -1.99 2.65 17.82
CA ALA A 297 -1.15 2.14 16.76
C ALA A 297 -1.66 2.57 15.38
N LYS A 298 -0.75 2.62 14.41
CA LYS A 298 -1.01 3.09 13.04
C LYS A 298 -0.52 2.06 12.03
N LEU A 299 -1.46 1.39 11.37
CA LEU A 299 -1.25 0.37 10.35
C LEU A 299 -0.62 0.97 9.11
N TYR A 300 0.56 0.50 8.73
CA TYR A 300 1.36 1.08 7.66
C TYR A 300 1.21 0.33 6.33
N ASN A 301 1.35 -0.99 6.34
CA ASN A 301 1.17 -1.81 5.15
C ASN A 301 0.57 -3.19 5.47
N ILE A 302 0.06 -3.84 4.42
CA ILE A 302 -0.41 -5.23 4.45
C ILE A 302 0.33 -6.01 3.37
N GLN A 303 1.03 -7.08 3.77
CA GLN A 303 1.54 -8.10 2.85
C GLN A 303 0.44 -9.14 2.67
N LEU A 304 -0.15 -9.21 1.47
CA LEU A 304 -1.31 -10.04 1.20
C LEU A 304 -0.91 -11.33 0.48
N LEU A 305 -1.31 -12.47 1.04
CA LEU A 305 -1.26 -13.79 0.43
C LEU A 305 0.14 -14.19 -0.06
N LYS A 306 1.13 -13.99 0.82
CA LYS A 306 2.56 -14.23 0.57
C LYS A 306 2.86 -15.57 -0.09
N TYR A 307 2.15 -16.62 0.31
CA TYR A 307 2.38 -18.00 -0.14
C TYR A 307 1.24 -18.59 -0.98
N PHE A 308 0.34 -17.76 -1.52
CA PHE A 308 -0.74 -18.30 -2.33
C PHE A 308 -0.21 -18.94 -3.61
N GLY A 309 -0.39 -20.25 -3.75
CA GLY A 309 0.19 -21.03 -4.86
C GLY A 309 1.72 -21.17 -4.78
N ALA A 310 2.35 -21.00 -3.62
CA ALA A 310 3.81 -21.15 -3.52
C ALA A 310 4.28 -22.54 -3.98
N ALA A 311 5.45 -22.59 -4.63
CA ALA A 311 6.03 -23.84 -5.16
C ALA A 311 7.26 -24.24 -4.34
N ASN A 312 7.30 -25.48 -3.85
CA ASN A 312 8.44 -25.97 -3.06
C ASN A 312 9.72 -26.15 -3.91
N SER A 313 10.81 -26.54 -3.27
CA SER A 313 12.13 -26.70 -3.91
C SER A 313 12.24 -27.89 -4.87
N SER A 314 11.27 -28.81 -4.86
CA SER A 314 11.22 -29.97 -5.76
C SER A 314 10.50 -29.66 -7.08
N GLN A 315 9.76 -28.56 -7.15
CA GLN A 315 8.96 -28.19 -8.32
C GLN A 315 9.73 -27.29 -9.28
N ASP A 316 9.55 -27.54 -10.57
CA ASP A 316 10.10 -26.72 -11.65
C ASP A 316 9.09 -25.70 -12.18
N GLY A 317 9.59 -24.52 -12.56
CA GLY A 317 8.73 -23.43 -12.99
C GLY A 317 9.42 -22.07 -13.03
N TYR A 318 8.62 -21.02 -13.12
CA TYR A 318 9.11 -19.64 -13.07
C TYR A 318 8.04 -18.68 -12.54
N ILE A 319 8.51 -17.57 -11.99
CA ILE A 319 7.72 -16.40 -11.63
C ILE A 319 7.83 -15.39 -12.77
N MET A 320 6.71 -14.86 -13.24
CA MET A 320 6.65 -13.73 -14.17
C MET A 320 6.42 -12.45 -13.37
N VAL A 321 7.29 -11.46 -13.58
CA VAL A 321 7.24 -10.16 -12.89
C VAL A 321 7.30 -9.00 -13.89
N PRO A 322 6.67 -7.85 -13.61
CA PRO A 322 6.52 -6.75 -14.57
C PRO A 322 7.72 -5.78 -14.57
N ASN A 323 8.95 -6.29 -14.49
CA ASN A 323 10.15 -5.46 -14.56
C ASN A 323 10.34 -4.91 -15.99
N GLY A 324 10.08 -3.61 -16.19
CA GLY A 324 10.07 -2.98 -17.51
C GLY A 324 9.03 -3.61 -18.45
N SER A 325 9.47 -4.33 -19.48
CA SER A 325 8.61 -5.09 -20.40
C SER A 325 8.23 -6.48 -19.88
N GLY A 326 8.75 -6.89 -18.72
CA GLY A 326 8.54 -8.20 -18.12
C GLY A 326 9.86 -8.98 -17.96
N SER A 327 9.93 -9.81 -16.93
CA SER A 327 11.06 -10.69 -16.62
C SER A 327 10.58 -12.01 -16.03
N LEU A 328 11.40 -13.06 -16.17
CA LEU A 328 11.15 -14.38 -15.60
C LEU A 328 12.20 -14.70 -14.53
N ILE A 329 11.74 -15.13 -13.35
CA ILE A 329 12.57 -15.64 -12.27
C ILE A 329 12.32 -17.14 -12.19
N TYR A 330 13.25 -17.95 -12.71
CA TYR A 330 13.13 -19.41 -12.63
C TYR A 330 13.20 -19.89 -11.17
N PHE A 331 12.39 -20.89 -10.84
CA PHE A 331 12.40 -21.52 -9.52
C PHE A 331 13.78 -22.10 -9.22
N ASN A 332 14.14 -22.16 -7.94
CA ASN A 332 15.30 -22.89 -7.43
C ASN A 332 16.64 -22.48 -8.10
N ASN A 333 16.75 -21.23 -8.58
CA ASN A 333 17.89 -20.77 -9.40
C ASN A 333 19.20 -20.52 -8.61
N GLY A 334 19.22 -20.81 -7.31
CA GLY A 334 20.38 -20.64 -6.43
C GLY A 334 20.65 -19.20 -5.95
N LYS A 335 19.79 -18.22 -6.29
CA LYS A 335 19.93 -16.81 -5.87
C LYS A 335 19.07 -16.47 -4.66
N SER A 336 18.99 -17.37 -3.69
CA SER A 336 18.09 -17.27 -2.54
C SER A 336 18.35 -16.11 -1.57
N SER A 337 19.49 -15.44 -1.69
CA SER A 337 19.82 -14.23 -0.91
C SER A 337 19.28 -12.93 -1.52
N TYR A 338 18.67 -12.99 -2.71
CA TYR A 338 18.16 -11.82 -3.43
C TYR A 338 16.66 -11.95 -3.66
N ASN A 339 15.89 -10.99 -3.15
CA ASN A 339 14.47 -10.88 -3.43
C ASN A 339 14.28 -9.83 -4.53
N TYR A 340 13.34 -10.09 -5.42
CA TYR A 340 12.83 -9.08 -6.32
C TYR A 340 11.78 -8.26 -5.57
N THR A 341 11.96 -6.95 -5.55
CA THR A 341 11.02 -6.01 -4.95
C THR A 341 10.85 -4.83 -5.89
N GLN A 342 9.61 -4.53 -6.29
CA GLN A 342 9.35 -3.41 -7.19
C GLN A 342 8.00 -2.75 -6.93
N TYR A 343 8.01 -1.43 -6.78
CA TYR A 343 6.80 -0.61 -6.73
C TYR A 343 6.15 -0.55 -8.11
N LEU A 344 4.82 -0.65 -8.16
CA LEU A 344 4.07 -0.34 -9.36
C LEU A 344 4.06 1.18 -9.57
N TYR A 345 4.26 1.59 -10.82
CA TYR A 345 4.32 3.01 -11.23
C TYR A 345 5.43 3.84 -10.57
N ASP A 346 6.47 3.16 -10.06
CA ASP A 346 7.65 3.75 -9.40
C ASP A 346 7.39 4.21 -7.95
N MET A 347 8.48 4.45 -7.21
CA MET A 347 8.41 4.90 -5.82
C MET A 347 7.92 6.35 -5.76
N ASP A 348 7.12 6.67 -4.74
CA ASP A 348 6.72 8.05 -4.48
C ASP A 348 7.97 8.94 -4.28
N PRO A 349 8.18 9.98 -5.10
CA PRO A 349 9.37 10.83 -5.02
C PRO A 349 9.48 11.60 -3.69
N THR A 350 8.40 11.72 -2.92
CA THR A 350 8.39 12.35 -1.59
C THR A 350 8.92 11.43 -0.49
N VAL A 351 8.85 10.12 -0.68
CA VAL A 351 9.33 9.08 0.25
C VAL A 351 10.65 8.47 -0.22
N ALA A 352 11.03 8.68 -1.48
CA ALA A 352 12.19 8.07 -2.10
C ALA A 352 13.53 8.46 -1.45
N SER A 353 14.22 7.46 -0.90
CA SER A 353 15.63 7.58 -0.56
C SER A 353 16.48 7.25 -1.79
N TYR A 354 17.19 8.24 -2.33
CA TYR A 354 17.97 8.15 -3.58
C TYR A 354 19.24 7.28 -3.50
N THR A 355 19.40 6.47 -2.46
CA THR A 355 20.47 5.46 -2.37
C THR A 355 20.11 4.24 -3.24
N VAL A 356 19.97 4.44 -4.55
CA VAL A 356 19.67 3.39 -5.50
C VAL A 356 20.97 2.69 -5.91
N VAL A 357 21.12 1.43 -5.52
CA VAL A 357 22.27 0.59 -5.90
C VAL A 357 21.99 -0.27 -7.14
N GLU A 358 20.73 -0.31 -7.60
CA GLU A 358 20.23 -1.20 -8.65
C GLU A 358 19.58 -0.45 -9.81
N ASN A 359 19.92 -0.80 -11.06
CA ASN A 359 19.25 -0.28 -12.25
C ASN A 359 17.97 -1.08 -12.52
N THR A 360 16.83 -0.65 -11.98
CA THR A 360 15.51 -1.21 -12.30
C THR A 360 14.75 -0.30 -13.28
N THR A 361 13.90 -0.88 -14.13
CA THR A 361 12.98 -0.11 -14.98
C THR A 361 11.60 -0.16 -14.36
N ALA A 362 10.94 0.99 -14.20
CA ALA A 362 9.60 1.10 -13.59
C ALA A 362 8.60 0.07 -14.14
N ALA A 363 7.93 -0.63 -13.23
CA ALA A 363 6.83 -1.54 -13.55
C ALA A 363 5.58 -0.74 -13.91
N ARG A 364 4.96 -1.05 -15.04
CA ARG A 364 3.80 -0.33 -15.58
C ARG A 364 2.55 -1.18 -15.74
N LEU A 365 2.66 -2.48 -15.45
CA LEU A 365 1.55 -3.41 -15.54
C LEU A 365 1.32 -4.00 -14.14
N PRO A 366 0.10 -3.90 -13.59
CA PRO A 366 -0.23 -4.38 -12.26
C PRO A 366 -0.44 -5.90 -12.24
N VAL A 367 0.54 -6.67 -12.73
CA VAL A 367 0.40 -8.10 -12.98
C VAL A 367 1.65 -8.88 -12.59
N PHE A 368 1.47 -10.12 -12.14
CA PHE A 368 2.53 -11.09 -11.92
C PHE A 368 1.95 -12.51 -12.05
N GLY A 369 2.77 -13.54 -11.99
CA GLY A 369 2.25 -14.91 -12.00
C GLY A 369 3.30 -15.96 -11.78
N MET A 370 2.85 -17.20 -11.59
CA MET A 370 3.70 -18.38 -11.41
C MET A 370 3.30 -19.45 -12.41
N LYS A 371 4.28 -20.03 -13.09
CA LYS A 371 4.10 -21.19 -13.96
C LYS A 371 4.66 -22.42 -13.24
N TYR A 372 3.89 -23.49 -13.21
CA TYR A 372 4.25 -24.81 -12.68
C TYR A 372 4.41 -25.82 -13.83
N GLU A 373 4.63 -27.10 -13.55
CA GLU A 373 4.76 -28.11 -14.59
C GLU A 373 3.50 -28.24 -15.46
N THR A 374 2.31 -28.30 -14.84
CA THR A 374 1.03 -28.62 -15.50
C THR A 374 -0.01 -27.49 -15.50
N GLY A 375 0.32 -26.32 -14.96
CA GLY A 375 -0.59 -25.19 -14.85
C GLY A 375 0.13 -23.89 -14.54
N ALA A 376 -0.59 -22.79 -14.44
CA ALA A 376 -0.07 -21.51 -14.03
C ALA A 376 -1.12 -20.72 -13.23
N LEU A 377 -0.66 -19.85 -12.35
CA LEU A 377 -1.48 -18.93 -11.59
C LEU A 377 -1.09 -17.51 -11.97
N PHE A 378 -2.02 -16.77 -12.57
CA PHE A 378 -1.83 -15.40 -13.00
C PHE A 378 -2.55 -14.44 -12.04
N THR A 379 -1.85 -13.41 -11.58
CA THR A 379 -2.39 -12.45 -10.62
C THR A 379 -2.41 -11.06 -11.21
N MET A 380 -3.54 -10.37 -11.07
CA MET A 380 -3.71 -8.96 -11.42
C MET A 380 -4.07 -8.18 -10.16
N ILE A 381 -3.49 -7.01 -9.97
CA ILE A 381 -3.91 -6.06 -8.93
C ILE A 381 -4.95 -5.15 -9.60
N THR A 382 -6.22 -5.34 -9.25
CA THR A 382 -7.35 -4.67 -9.92
C THR A 382 -7.77 -3.38 -9.23
N ASN A 383 -7.41 -3.19 -7.96
CA ASN A 383 -7.61 -1.94 -7.22
C ASN A 383 -6.50 -1.76 -6.18
N GLY A 384 -6.15 -0.50 -5.88
CA GLY A 384 -5.02 -0.16 -5.01
C GLY A 384 -3.65 -0.41 -5.65
N ASP A 385 -3.57 -0.55 -6.98
CA ASP A 385 -2.35 -0.79 -7.74
C ASP A 385 -1.30 0.32 -7.57
N ALA A 386 -1.72 1.58 -7.46
CA ALA A 386 -0.83 2.71 -7.14
C ALA A 386 -0.18 2.62 -5.74
N LEU A 387 -0.75 1.83 -4.84
CA LEU A 387 -0.24 1.61 -3.48
C LEU A 387 0.56 0.30 -3.37
N ALA A 388 0.69 -0.43 -4.46
CA ALA A 388 1.16 -1.81 -4.45
C ALA A 388 2.64 -1.92 -4.83
N ARG A 389 3.30 -2.87 -4.15
CA ARG A 389 4.64 -3.34 -4.44
C ARG A 389 4.60 -4.84 -4.63
N ILE A 390 5.24 -5.33 -5.69
CA ILE A 390 5.35 -6.75 -5.98
C ILE A 390 6.67 -7.25 -5.40
N ASP A 391 6.59 -8.29 -4.59
CA ASP A 391 7.71 -8.94 -3.93
C ASP A 391 7.77 -10.41 -4.39
N ALA A 392 8.94 -10.89 -4.82
CA ALA A 392 9.14 -12.27 -5.25
C ALA A 392 10.48 -12.82 -4.75
N ALA A 393 10.47 -14.10 -4.35
CA ALA A 393 11.65 -14.79 -3.85
C ALA A 393 11.68 -16.24 -4.34
N THR A 394 12.89 -16.77 -4.50
CA THR A 394 13.11 -18.20 -4.79
C THR A 394 13.38 -18.99 -3.52
N SER A 395 13.18 -20.30 -3.60
CA SER A 395 13.52 -21.23 -2.51
C SER A 395 15.00 -21.19 -2.09
N GLY A 396 15.30 -21.70 -0.89
CA GLY A 396 16.64 -21.83 -0.33
C GLY A 396 17.14 -20.63 0.47
N GLY A 397 16.23 -19.69 0.78
CA GLY A 397 16.50 -18.48 1.56
C GLY A 397 16.04 -18.65 3.00
N LEU A 398 15.09 -17.81 3.43
CA LEU A 398 14.36 -18.01 4.67
C LEU A 398 13.27 -19.09 4.55
N THR A 399 12.89 -19.47 3.34
CA THR A 399 11.90 -20.53 3.08
C THR A 399 12.29 -21.38 1.90
N ASP A 400 11.84 -22.63 1.89
CA ASP A 400 12.03 -23.58 0.79
C ASP A 400 10.98 -23.44 -0.33
N TYR A 401 10.25 -22.32 -0.34
CA TYR A 401 9.21 -22.01 -1.30
C TYR A 401 9.58 -20.84 -2.21
N ASN A 402 9.39 -21.05 -3.51
CA ASN A 402 9.32 -20.00 -4.51
C ASN A 402 7.93 -19.34 -4.42
N HIS A 403 7.89 -18.02 -4.31
CA HIS A 403 6.65 -17.29 -4.08
C HIS A 403 6.72 -15.86 -4.61
N VAL A 404 5.56 -15.29 -4.91
CA VAL A 404 5.37 -13.90 -5.32
C VAL A 404 4.06 -13.38 -4.74
N TYR A 405 4.04 -12.13 -4.30
CA TYR A 405 2.90 -11.55 -3.62
C TYR A 405 2.89 -10.02 -3.73
N THR A 406 1.83 -9.43 -3.19
CA THR A 406 1.63 -7.97 -3.18
C THR A 406 1.70 -7.42 -1.76
N THR A 407 2.46 -6.35 -1.59
CA THR A 407 2.45 -5.50 -0.41
C THR A 407 1.72 -4.20 -0.74
N PHE A 408 0.68 -3.86 0.02
CA PHE A 408 -0.06 -2.61 -0.12
C PHE A 408 0.30 -1.62 0.98
N TYR A 409 0.69 -0.41 0.60
CA TYR A 409 0.98 0.69 1.53
C TYR A 409 -0.28 1.50 1.78
N LEU A 410 -0.70 1.61 3.04
CA LEU A 410 -2.01 2.18 3.36
C LEU A 410 -1.97 3.66 3.75
N ARG A 411 -0.77 4.21 3.92
CA ARG A 411 -0.53 5.61 4.30
C ARG A 411 0.93 6.01 4.06
N GLY A 412 1.18 7.32 3.97
CA GLY A 412 2.53 7.87 3.94
C GLY A 412 3.20 7.95 5.31
N TYR A 413 4.53 8.08 5.30
CA TYR A 413 5.31 8.48 6.48
C TYR A 413 6.45 9.41 6.07
N GLU A 414 6.87 10.27 7.00
CA GLU A 414 8.04 11.15 6.87
C GLU A 414 9.01 10.91 8.04
N LEU A 415 10.31 11.01 7.79
CA LEU A 415 11.34 10.96 8.83
C LEU A 415 11.74 12.38 9.24
N LEU A 416 11.37 12.79 10.46
CA LEU A 416 11.82 14.05 11.02
C LEU A 416 13.20 13.89 11.64
N SER A 417 14.22 14.48 11.02
CA SER A 417 15.57 14.47 11.56
C SER A 417 15.71 15.43 12.75
N MET A 418 16.03 14.87 13.91
CA MET A 418 16.25 15.58 15.16
C MET A 418 17.70 16.05 15.25
N PHE A 419 17.91 17.36 15.10
CA PHE A 419 19.24 17.96 15.20
C PHE A 419 19.82 17.81 16.62
N GLY A 420 21.00 17.18 16.73
CA GLY A 420 21.78 17.08 17.97
C GLY A 420 21.67 15.74 18.72
N THR A 421 20.89 14.79 18.22
CA THR A 421 20.77 13.42 18.76
C THR A 421 21.43 12.41 17.83
N THR A 422 22.22 11.48 18.37
CA THR A 422 22.85 10.37 17.62
C THR A 422 22.18 9.03 17.96
N GLY A 423 22.19 8.08 17.01
CA GLY A 423 21.61 6.74 17.20
C GLY A 423 20.12 6.66 16.79
N THR A 424 19.37 5.69 17.33
CA THR A 424 17.98 5.36 16.97
C THR A 424 16.94 6.48 17.21
N GLN A 425 17.37 7.63 17.74
CA GLN A 425 16.56 8.83 17.94
C GLN A 425 16.92 9.97 16.98
N SER A 426 17.84 9.75 16.02
CA SER A 426 18.20 10.77 15.03
C SER A 426 17.05 11.12 14.10
N ASP A 427 16.19 10.15 13.78
CA ASP A 427 15.08 10.33 12.85
C ASP A 427 13.79 9.78 13.46
N LEU A 428 12.78 10.65 13.59
CA LEU A 428 11.49 10.33 14.19
C LEU A 428 10.45 10.12 13.07
N PRO A 429 9.92 8.90 12.87
CA PRO A 429 8.87 8.69 11.88
C PRO A 429 7.58 9.38 12.30
N VAL A 430 6.99 10.11 11.37
CA VAL A 430 5.67 10.72 11.45
C VAL A 430 4.82 10.07 10.37
N VAL A 431 3.80 9.34 10.80
CA VAL A 431 2.85 8.68 9.90
C VAL A 431 1.62 9.53 9.71
N GLU A 432 1.02 9.46 8.53
CA GLU A 432 -0.30 10.05 8.31
C GLU A 432 -1.34 9.42 9.23
N ASN A 433 -2.35 10.20 9.64
CA ASN A 433 -3.31 9.74 10.64
C ASN A 433 -4.35 8.77 10.06
N ASP A 434 -4.78 9.03 8.83
CA ASP A 434 -5.86 8.34 8.15
C ASP A 434 -5.31 7.33 7.14
N LEU A 435 -6.03 6.22 6.95
CA LEU A 435 -5.76 5.29 5.86
C LEU A 435 -6.23 5.90 4.53
N TYR A 436 -5.55 5.56 3.43
CA TYR A 436 -6.08 5.84 2.10
C TYR A 436 -7.43 5.14 1.92
N ASN A 437 -8.47 5.90 1.55
CA ASN A 437 -9.82 5.38 1.36
C ASN A 437 -9.96 4.70 -0.01
N THR A 438 -9.49 3.46 -0.13
CA THR A 438 -9.59 2.65 -1.34
C THR A 438 -9.68 1.17 -0.97
N ALA A 439 -10.22 0.33 -1.85
CA ALA A 439 -10.04 -1.10 -1.66
C ALA A 439 -8.74 -1.59 -2.26
N LEU A 440 -8.12 -2.51 -1.53
CA LEU A 440 -7.00 -3.30 -2.01
C LEU A 440 -7.60 -4.53 -2.64
N GLN A 441 -7.33 -4.79 -3.92
CA GLN A 441 -7.92 -5.93 -4.60
C GLN A 441 -6.93 -6.60 -5.53
N ILE A 442 -6.84 -7.91 -5.42
CA ILE A 442 -6.13 -8.78 -6.37
C ILE A 442 -7.08 -9.82 -6.95
N GLU A 443 -6.84 -10.24 -8.18
CA GLU A 443 -7.58 -11.32 -8.84
C GLU A 443 -6.59 -12.40 -9.30
N LEU A 444 -6.83 -13.63 -8.82
CA LEU A 444 -6.03 -14.82 -9.05
C LEU A 444 -6.72 -15.70 -10.09
N VAL A 445 -6.10 -15.91 -11.25
CA VAL A 445 -6.65 -16.60 -12.41
C VAL A 445 -5.79 -17.82 -12.72
N PRO A 446 -6.31 -19.05 -12.56
CA PRO A 446 -5.59 -20.24 -12.97
C PRO A 446 -5.66 -20.38 -14.50
N LEU A 447 -4.54 -20.76 -15.10
CA LEU A 447 -4.39 -21.04 -16.52
C LEU A 447 -3.91 -22.48 -16.69
N SER A 448 -4.45 -23.18 -17.67
CA SER A 448 -4.17 -24.61 -17.91
C SER A 448 -3.80 -24.88 -19.37
N GLY A 449 -3.17 -26.03 -19.62
CA GLY A 449 -2.82 -26.47 -20.97
C GLY A 449 -1.79 -25.55 -21.66
N SER A 450 -2.00 -25.25 -22.94
CA SER A 450 -1.07 -24.42 -23.72
C SER A 450 -1.08 -22.94 -23.34
N GLU A 451 -2.03 -22.50 -22.52
CA GLU A 451 -2.11 -21.12 -22.01
C GLU A 451 -1.41 -20.96 -20.65
N ALA A 452 -0.93 -22.07 -20.05
CA ALA A 452 -0.23 -22.08 -18.77
C ALA A 452 1.23 -21.62 -18.88
N ASP A 453 1.47 -20.49 -19.55
CA ASP A 453 2.77 -19.86 -19.69
C ASP A 453 2.68 -18.32 -19.67
N TYR A 454 3.82 -17.63 -19.68
CA TYR A 454 3.87 -16.17 -19.67
C TYR A 454 3.18 -15.53 -20.90
N SER A 455 3.11 -16.24 -22.03
CA SER A 455 2.43 -15.76 -23.24
C SER A 455 0.92 -15.82 -23.06
N GLY A 456 0.41 -16.91 -22.48
CA GLY A 456 -0.98 -17.06 -22.07
C GLY A 456 -1.39 -16.01 -21.03
N MET A 457 -0.56 -15.77 -20.00
CA MET A 457 -0.77 -14.69 -19.04
C MET A 457 -0.91 -13.32 -19.73
N ALA A 458 0.01 -12.98 -20.63
CA ALA A 458 -0.03 -11.72 -21.37
C ALA A 458 -1.25 -11.63 -22.31
N ALA A 459 -1.63 -12.75 -22.96
CA ALA A 459 -2.79 -12.81 -23.83
C ALA A 459 -4.11 -12.66 -23.05
N TYR A 460 -4.20 -13.26 -21.86
CA TYR A 460 -5.34 -13.11 -20.96
C TYR A 460 -5.50 -11.65 -20.55
N TYR A 461 -4.44 -11.02 -20.05
CA TYR A 461 -4.47 -9.62 -19.62
C TYR A 461 -4.82 -8.68 -20.78
N ARG A 462 -4.22 -8.87 -21.97
CA ARG A 462 -4.58 -8.10 -23.16
C ARG A 462 -6.05 -8.24 -23.51
N SER A 463 -6.59 -9.45 -23.47
CA SER A 463 -8.00 -9.71 -23.80
C SER A 463 -8.95 -9.05 -22.81
N ARG A 464 -8.56 -9.01 -21.53
CA ARG A 464 -9.29 -8.26 -20.49
C ARG A 464 -9.30 -6.77 -20.77
N LEU A 465 -8.14 -6.15 -21.04
CA LEU A 465 -8.06 -4.71 -21.35
C LEU A 465 -8.87 -4.33 -22.58
N ILE A 466 -8.96 -5.21 -23.59
CA ILE A 466 -9.83 -5.02 -24.76
C ILE A 466 -11.31 -5.11 -24.35
N LYS A 467 -11.69 -6.11 -23.54
CA LYS A 467 -13.06 -6.30 -23.05
C LYS A 467 -13.55 -5.12 -22.19
N GLU A 468 -12.66 -4.54 -21.39
CA GLU A 468 -12.92 -3.37 -20.56
C GLU A 468 -12.88 -2.05 -21.34
N GLY A 469 -12.46 -2.08 -22.62
CA GLY A 469 -12.39 -0.89 -23.47
C GLY A 469 -11.19 0.03 -23.16
N ILE A 470 -10.22 -0.43 -22.37
CA ILE A 470 -9.00 0.30 -22.04
C ILE A 470 -8.01 0.26 -23.21
N LEU A 471 -7.85 -0.93 -23.84
CA LEU A 471 -6.99 -1.08 -25.01
C LEU A 471 -7.81 -0.87 -26.28
N GLY A 472 -7.47 0.17 -27.03
CA GLY A 472 -8.12 0.49 -28.31
C GLY A 472 -7.76 -0.44 -29.46
N ASP A 473 -8.28 -0.12 -30.64
CA ASP A 473 -8.05 -0.91 -31.85
C ASP A 473 -6.57 -0.98 -32.23
N LYS A 474 -6.21 -2.11 -32.85
CA LYS A 474 -4.86 -2.30 -33.38
C LYS A 474 -4.58 -1.26 -34.46
N LEU A 475 -3.51 -0.49 -34.28
CA LEU A 475 -3.01 0.45 -35.29
C LEU A 475 -2.66 -0.29 -36.59
N THR A 476 -2.91 0.36 -37.72
CA THR A 476 -2.49 -0.14 -39.03
C THR A 476 -1.01 0.16 -39.30
N ASP A 477 -0.35 -0.63 -40.15
CA ASP A 477 1.08 -0.44 -40.46
C ASP A 477 1.40 0.96 -41.01
N SER A 478 0.46 1.57 -41.74
CA SER A 478 0.57 2.95 -42.24
C SER A 478 0.57 4.02 -41.15
N GLU A 479 0.13 3.68 -39.93
CA GLU A 479 0.01 4.60 -38.80
C GLU A 479 1.17 4.47 -37.81
N LEU A 480 2.06 3.47 -37.95
CA LEU A 480 3.16 3.25 -37.01
C LEU A 480 4.18 4.41 -37.07
N PRO A 481 4.33 5.20 -35.98
CA PRO A 481 5.31 6.27 -35.95
C PRO A 481 6.74 5.71 -35.80
N PHE A 482 7.67 6.25 -36.59
CA PHE A 482 9.09 6.03 -36.42
C PHE A 482 9.68 7.15 -35.57
N TYR A 483 10.01 6.85 -34.32
CA TYR A 483 10.64 7.82 -33.42
C TYR A 483 12.15 7.91 -33.69
N LEU A 484 12.64 9.14 -33.84
CA LEU A 484 14.04 9.41 -34.11
C LEU A 484 14.54 10.56 -33.24
N ASP A 485 15.45 10.25 -32.33
CA ASP A 485 16.16 11.26 -31.55
C ASP A 485 17.43 11.68 -32.29
N ILE A 486 17.56 12.98 -32.57
CA ILE A 486 18.75 13.58 -33.17
C ILE A 486 19.37 14.54 -32.16
N ILE A 487 20.65 14.37 -31.86
CA ILE A 487 21.37 15.26 -30.95
C ILE A 487 21.99 16.40 -31.76
N GLY A 488 21.54 17.62 -31.50
CA GLY A 488 21.98 18.85 -32.14
C GLY A 488 23.24 19.45 -31.52
N GLY A 489 23.35 19.42 -30.20
CA GLY A 489 24.53 19.93 -29.48
C GLY A 489 24.67 19.33 -28.09
N VAL A 490 25.90 19.11 -27.66
CA VAL A 490 26.23 18.61 -26.32
C VAL A 490 27.21 19.54 -25.61
N ASN A 491 27.05 19.68 -24.30
CA ASN A 491 28.00 20.42 -23.48
C ASN A 491 29.31 19.66 -23.36
N ILE A 492 30.41 20.34 -23.64
CA ILE A 492 31.77 19.86 -23.41
C ILE A 492 32.51 20.83 -22.51
N GLN A 493 33.23 20.29 -21.53
CA GLN A 493 34.03 21.11 -20.64
C GLN A 493 35.35 21.48 -21.32
N LYS A 494 35.60 22.79 -21.50
CA LYS A 494 36.86 23.32 -22.02
C LYS A 494 37.59 24.13 -20.96
N ASN A 495 38.90 24.29 -21.16
CA ASN A 495 39.76 25.07 -20.29
C ASN A 495 40.40 26.20 -21.09
N ILE A 496 40.36 27.42 -20.56
CA ILE A 496 41.19 28.52 -21.05
C ILE A 496 41.99 29.11 -19.89
N ALA A 497 43.32 29.10 -20.01
CA ALA A 497 44.25 29.58 -18.98
C ALA A 497 43.98 29.03 -17.55
N GLY A 498 43.57 27.76 -17.43
CA GLY A 498 43.28 27.12 -16.14
C GLY A 498 41.86 27.35 -15.60
N ILE A 499 41.04 28.18 -16.26
CA ILE A 499 39.63 28.39 -15.93
C ILE A 499 38.77 27.42 -16.75
N ARG A 500 37.95 26.64 -16.06
CA ARG A 500 36.99 25.70 -16.65
C ARG A 500 35.74 26.46 -17.11
N TYR A 501 35.29 26.22 -18.33
CA TYR A 501 34.00 26.72 -18.83
C TYR A 501 33.31 25.63 -19.67
N MET A 502 31.98 25.72 -19.78
CA MET A 502 31.19 24.84 -20.65
C MET A 502 31.09 25.47 -22.03
N ASP A 503 31.44 24.70 -23.06
CA ASP A 503 31.27 25.06 -24.46
C ASP A 503 30.29 24.07 -25.11
N VAL A 504 29.60 24.51 -26.17
CA VAL A 504 28.66 23.66 -26.90
C VAL A 504 29.37 23.03 -28.09
N LEU A 505 29.52 21.72 -28.07
CA LEU A 505 29.93 20.96 -29.25
C LEU A 505 28.72 20.75 -30.14
N LYS A 506 28.69 21.42 -31.29
CA LYS A 506 27.70 21.17 -32.35
C LYS A 506 27.87 19.74 -32.87
N MET A 507 26.80 18.96 -32.80
CA MET A 507 26.77 17.56 -33.21
C MET A 507 26.14 17.45 -34.60
N THR A 508 24.81 17.34 -34.66
CA THR A 508 24.06 17.39 -35.91
C THR A 508 23.58 18.81 -36.13
N SER A 509 23.77 19.40 -37.31
CA SER A 509 23.17 20.70 -37.66
C SER A 509 21.70 20.55 -38.10
N TYR A 510 20.96 21.67 -38.18
CA TYR A 510 19.60 21.67 -38.73
C TYR A 510 19.56 21.16 -40.18
N GLU A 511 20.54 21.54 -40.99
CA GLU A 511 20.65 21.10 -42.39
C GLU A 511 20.92 19.60 -42.50
N GLU A 512 21.73 19.04 -41.59
CA GLU A 512 21.99 17.60 -41.54
C GLU A 512 20.78 16.82 -41.04
N ALA A 513 20.09 17.32 -40.01
CA ALA A 513 18.83 16.74 -39.53
C ALA A 513 17.76 16.72 -40.64
N GLN A 514 17.65 17.80 -41.41
CA GLN A 514 16.77 17.85 -42.59
C GLN A 514 17.16 16.81 -43.63
N LYS A 515 18.46 16.69 -43.98
CA LYS A 515 18.93 15.68 -44.93
C LYS A 515 18.65 14.25 -44.46
N ILE A 516 18.78 13.99 -43.16
CA ILE A 516 18.45 12.69 -42.55
C ILE A 516 16.95 12.41 -42.73
N ALA A 517 16.08 13.36 -42.37
CA ALA A 517 14.63 13.24 -42.55
C ALA A 517 14.27 12.95 -44.02
N GLU A 518 14.78 13.75 -44.95
CA GLU A 518 14.53 13.58 -46.39
C GLU A 518 14.98 12.22 -46.90
N LYS A 519 16.14 11.73 -46.44
CA LYS A 519 16.66 10.41 -46.84
C LYS A 519 15.78 9.28 -46.32
N LEU A 520 15.29 9.38 -45.07
CA LEU A 520 14.40 8.39 -44.48
C LEU A 520 13.03 8.38 -45.19
N THR A 521 12.48 9.55 -45.48
CA THR A 521 11.24 9.69 -46.26
C THR A 521 11.39 9.09 -47.66
N LYS A 522 12.49 9.39 -48.36
CA LYS A 522 12.79 8.78 -49.68
C LYS A 522 12.99 7.26 -49.59
N GLY A 523 13.45 6.75 -48.45
CA GLY A 523 13.59 5.33 -48.15
C GLY A 523 12.29 4.61 -47.81
N GLY A 524 11.15 5.30 -47.80
CA GLY A 524 9.82 4.72 -47.53
C GLY A 524 9.34 4.89 -46.09
N ILE A 525 10.07 5.60 -45.22
CA ILE A 525 9.64 5.85 -43.83
C ILE A 525 8.85 7.16 -43.80
N GLY A 526 7.51 7.06 -43.83
CA GLY A 526 6.62 8.22 -43.96
C GLY A 526 6.26 8.92 -42.64
N ASN A 527 6.02 8.17 -41.56
CA ASN A 527 5.50 8.70 -40.29
C ASN A 527 6.63 8.95 -39.28
N ILE A 528 7.55 9.87 -39.58
CA ILE A 528 8.70 10.16 -38.71
C ILE A 528 8.28 11.11 -37.58
N ARG A 529 8.54 10.74 -36.33
CA ARG A 529 8.46 11.58 -35.13
C ARG A 529 9.87 11.92 -34.68
N MET A 530 10.40 13.02 -35.21
CA MET A 530 11.76 13.46 -34.91
C MET A 530 11.78 14.35 -33.67
N ASN A 531 12.61 13.99 -32.70
CA ASN A 531 12.93 14.81 -31.54
C ASN A 531 14.37 15.32 -31.70
N TYR A 532 14.52 16.63 -31.89
CA TYR A 532 15.84 17.24 -32.09
C TYR A 532 16.34 17.78 -30.75
N LEU A 533 17.15 16.99 -30.06
CA LEU A 533 17.62 17.22 -28.69
C LEU A 533 18.82 18.17 -28.66
N GLY A 534 18.86 19.07 -27.67
CA GLY A 534 19.97 20.02 -27.53
C GLY A 534 20.06 21.06 -28.65
N TRP A 535 18.90 21.51 -29.13
CA TRP A 535 18.80 22.45 -30.25
C TRP A 535 18.98 23.93 -29.86
N PHE A 536 18.97 24.25 -28.57
CA PHE A 536 19.02 25.62 -28.05
C PHE A 536 19.84 25.75 -26.75
N ASN A 537 20.22 26.99 -26.43
CA ASN A 537 20.82 27.48 -25.18
C ASN A 537 21.76 26.52 -24.43
N GLY A 538 22.89 26.16 -25.01
CA GLY A 538 23.83 25.26 -24.32
C GLY A 538 23.67 23.77 -24.66
N GLY A 539 22.81 23.40 -25.60
CA GLY A 539 22.71 22.01 -26.05
C GLY A 539 21.90 21.11 -25.10
N TYR A 540 22.25 19.82 -25.03
CA TYR A 540 21.42 18.78 -24.42
C TYR A 540 21.08 19.02 -22.93
N TYR A 541 22.02 19.58 -22.17
CA TYR A 541 21.85 19.90 -20.74
C TYR A 541 21.74 21.41 -20.57
N HIS A 542 20.61 21.99 -20.97
CA HIS A 542 20.33 23.41 -20.80
C HIS A 542 19.45 23.64 -19.57
N ASP A 543 19.63 24.78 -18.91
CA ASP A 543 18.72 25.27 -17.87
C ASP A 543 17.42 25.81 -18.50
N VAL A 544 16.38 25.96 -17.67
CA VAL A 544 15.10 26.55 -18.11
C VAL A 544 15.36 27.92 -18.75
N PRO A 545 15.04 28.10 -20.03
CA PRO A 545 15.48 29.27 -20.78
C PRO A 545 14.64 30.51 -20.46
N ASP A 546 15.30 31.66 -20.22
CA ASP A 546 14.65 32.98 -20.19
C ASP A 546 14.44 33.56 -21.61
N LYS A 547 15.34 33.21 -22.54
CA LYS A 547 15.30 33.55 -23.97
C LYS A 547 15.81 32.38 -24.80
N ILE A 548 15.10 31.99 -25.85
CA ILE A 548 15.50 30.88 -26.73
C ILE A 548 16.47 31.38 -27.81
N LYS A 549 17.65 30.75 -27.90
CA LYS A 549 18.62 30.92 -28.97
C LYS A 549 19.01 29.54 -29.52
N GLY A 550 18.81 29.32 -30.81
CA GLY A 550 19.25 28.09 -31.48
C GLY A 550 20.77 27.92 -31.44
N GLU A 551 21.25 26.70 -31.18
CA GLU A 551 22.67 26.36 -31.02
C GLU A 551 23.34 25.80 -32.29
N ALA A 552 22.65 25.87 -33.44
CA ALA A 552 23.25 25.57 -34.74
C ALA A 552 23.29 26.83 -35.61
#